data_AF-A0A537J182-F1
#
_entry.id   AF-A0A537J182-F1
#
_cell.length_a   1.000
_cell.length_b   1.000
_cell.length_c   1.000
_cell.angle_alpha   90.00
_cell.angle_beta   90.00
_cell.angle_gamma   90.00
#
_symmetry.space_group_name_H-M   'P 1'
#
loop_
_entity.id
_entity.type
_entity.pdbx_description
1 polymer ?
#
loop_
_entity_poly.entity_id
_entity_poly.type
_entity_poly.pdbx_seq_one_letter_code
_entity_poly.pdbx_strand_id
1 'polypeptide(L)' 'MIPHAAVQRFLEACAADQDVVAAFIGGSHAAGIADLFSDLDLYVITTDEGYGRFFDRRREFLRRLG' A
#
# COMPACT_ATOMS: atom_id res chain seq x y z
N MET A 1 0.26 -18.06 3.74
CA MET A 1 1.00 -17.41 2.64
C MET A 1 -0.01 -16.59 1.85
N ILE A 2 0.07 -15.27 1.86
CA ILE A 2 -1.03 -14.41 1.39
C ILE A 2 -0.71 -13.84 0.02
N PRO A 3 -1.34 -14.36 -1.05
CA PRO A 3 -1.66 -13.57 -2.22
C PRO A 3 -3.07 -13.00 -2.03
N HIS A 4 -3.18 -11.91 -1.26
CA HIS A 4 -4.41 -11.12 -1.27
C HIS A 4 -4.39 -10.35 -2.60
N ALA A 5 -5.44 -10.46 -3.42
CA ALA A 5 -5.49 -9.71 -4.68
C ALA A 5 -5.31 -8.19 -4.47
N ALA A 6 -5.69 -7.68 -3.30
CA ALA A 6 -5.44 -6.30 -2.90
C ALA A 6 -3.94 -5.99 -2.70
N VAL A 7 -3.14 -6.92 -2.18
CA VAL A 7 -1.67 -6.73 -2.02
C VAL A 7 -0.99 -6.67 -3.39
N GLN A 8 -1.40 -7.51 -4.34
CA GLN A 8 -0.84 -7.44 -5.71
C GLN A 8 -1.17 -6.10 -6.38
N ARG A 9 -2.44 -5.66 -6.30
CA ARG A 9 -2.84 -4.33 -6.80
C ARG A 9 -2.11 -3.19 -6.10
N PHE A 10 -1.82 -3.32 -4.81
CA PHE A 10 -1.01 -2.36 -4.06
C PHE A 10 0.42 -2.27 -4.59
N LEU A 11 1.08 -3.42 -4.77
CA LEU A 11 2.43 -3.46 -5.34
C LEU A 11 2.48 -2.85 -6.74
N GLU A 12 1.53 -3.19 -7.60
CA GLU A 12 1.41 -2.61 -8.94
C GLU A 12 1.14 -1.10 -8.90
N ALA A 13 0.28 -0.64 -7.99
CA ALA A 13 -0.04 0.76 -7.84
C ALA A 13 1.18 1.58 -7.37
N CYS A 14 1.94 1.05 -6.40
CA CYS A 14 3.18 1.65 -5.92
C CYS A 14 4.26 1.66 -7.00
N ALA A 15 4.46 0.55 -7.72
CA ALA A 15 5.49 0.46 -8.76
C ALA A 15 5.23 1.41 -9.95
N ALA A 16 3.97 1.70 -10.24
CA ALA A 16 3.56 2.62 -11.30
C ALA A 16 3.62 4.11 -10.89
N ASP A 17 3.92 4.40 -9.62
CA ASP A 17 3.82 5.75 -9.06
C ASP A 17 5.21 6.35 -8.84
N GLN A 18 5.55 7.38 -9.63
CA GLN A 18 6.87 8.03 -9.57
C GLN A 18 7.17 8.74 -8.24
N ASP A 19 6.14 9.08 -7.46
CA ASP A 19 6.32 9.75 -6.17
C ASP A 19 6.61 8.72 -5.05
N VAL A 20 6.41 7.43 -5.31
CA VAL A 20 6.62 6.34 -4.35
C VAL A 20 8.04 5.79 -4.46
N VAL A 21 8.76 5.80 -3.34
CA VAL A 21 10.14 5.32 -3.21
C VAL A 21 10.17 3.89 -2.66
N ALA A 22 9.28 3.59 -1.71
CA ALA A 22 9.16 2.26 -1.13
C ALA A 22 7.74 1.99 -0.63
N ALA A 23 7.42 0.71 -0.44
CA ALA A 23 6.16 0.28 0.16
C ALA A 23 6.38 -0.98 0.99
N PHE A 24 5.63 -1.12 2.08
CA PHE A 24 5.68 -2.29 2.94
C PHE A 24 4.33 -2.54 3.63
N ILE A 25 4.19 -3.74 4.17
CA ILE A 25 3.02 -4.16 4.96
C ILE A 25 3.41 -4.15 6.43
N GLY A 26 2.53 -3.66 7.29
CA GLY A 26 2.66 -3.74 8.74
C GLY A 26 1.62 -4.68 9.37
N GLY A 27 1.29 -4.43 10.62
CA GLY A 27 0.16 -5.06 11.27
C GLY A 27 0.29 -6.56 11.55
N SER A 28 -0.87 -7.20 11.70
CA SER A 28 -0.99 -8.63 12.00
C SER A 28 -0.33 -9.51 10.94
N HIS A 29 -0.36 -9.09 9.67
CA HIS A 29 0.30 -9.77 8.57
C HIS A 29 1.82 -9.72 8.66
N ALA A 30 2.40 -8.56 8.99
CA ALA A 30 3.84 -8.45 9.21
C ALA A 30 4.29 -9.17 10.48
N ALA A 31 3.45 -9.18 11.52
CA ALA A 31 3.72 -9.87 12.78
C ALA A 31 3.47 -11.40 12.73
N GLY A 32 2.92 -11.93 11.63
CA GLY A 32 2.64 -13.36 11.48
C GLY A 32 1.48 -13.88 12.33
N ILE A 33 0.60 -12.99 12.80
CA ILE A 33 -0.55 -13.30 13.67
C ILE A 33 -1.90 -13.08 12.99
N ALA A 34 -1.91 -12.79 11.69
CA ALA A 34 -3.14 -12.57 10.93
C ALA A 34 -4.04 -13.80 10.86
N ASP A 35 -5.35 -13.56 10.87
CA ASP A 35 -6.42 -14.53 10.72
C ASP A 35 -7.33 -14.19 9.53
N LEU A 36 -8.48 -14.88 9.41
CA LEU A 36 -9.43 -14.68 8.31
C LEU A 36 -10.12 -13.31 8.33
N PHE A 37 -10.13 -12.62 9.47
CA PHE A 37 -10.83 -11.34 9.67
C PHE A 37 -9.86 -10.15 9.72
N SER A 38 -8.56 -10.42 9.66
CA SER A 38 -7.51 -9.43 9.66
C SER A 38 -7.57 -8.56 8.40
N ASP A 39 -7.38 -7.26 8.58
CA ASP A 39 -7.24 -6.27 7.53
C ASP A 39 -5.77 -6.10 7.09
N LEU A 40 -5.54 -5.19 6.15
CA LEU A 40 -4.22 -4.89 5.59
C LEU A 40 -3.75 -3.51 6.03
N ASP A 41 -2.65 -3.46 6.78
CA ASP A 41 -1.92 -2.23 7.06
C ASP A 41 -0.88 -1.97 5.96
N LEU A 42 -1.15 -0.96 5.12
CA LEU A 42 -0.32 -0.61 3.96
C LEU A 42 0.43 0.70 4.20
N TYR A 43 1.74 0.69 3.94
CA TYR A 43 2.60 1.86 4.10
C TYR A 43 3.27 2.21 2.78
N VAL A 44 3.29 3.51 2.48
CA VAL A 44 3.94 4.09 1.31
C VAL A 44 4.95 5.12 1.80
N ILE A 45 6.18 5.02 1.32
CA ILE A 45 7.22 6.02 1.53
C ILE A 45 7.37 6.79 0.22
N THR A 46 7.22 8.11 0.28
CA THR A 46 7.42 9.01 -0.87
C THR A 46 8.71 9.80 -0.73
N THR A 47 9.11 10.51 -1.78
CA THR A 47 10.03 11.65 -1.60
C THR A 47 9.34 12.78 -0.84
N ASP A 48 10.13 13.71 -0.27
CA ASP A 48 9.58 14.89 0.42
C ASP A 48 8.81 15.78 -0.56
N GLU A 49 9.37 16.03 -1.74
CA GLU A 49 8.75 16.84 -2.80
C GLU A 49 7.51 16.17 -3.42
N GLY A 50 7.45 14.83 -3.35
CA GLY A 50 6.34 14.01 -3.87
C GLY A 50 5.19 13.85 -2.89
N TYR A 51 5.43 14.04 -1.59
CA TYR A 51 4.43 13.77 -0.55
C TYR A 51 3.13 14.53 -0.78
N GLY A 52 3.19 15.84 -1.02
CA GLY A 52 1.99 16.66 -1.24
C GLY A 52 1.16 16.17 -2.42
N ARG A 53 1.80 15.93 -3.56
CA ARG A 53 1.13 15.42 -4.78
C ARG A 53 0.49 14.06 -4.56
N PHE A 54 1.20 13.14 -3.90
CA PHE A 54 0.68 11.82 -3.58
C PHE A 54 -0.50 11.94 -2.61
N PHE A 55 -0.37 12.74 -1.55
CA PHE A 55 -1.37 12.89 -0.52
C PHE A 55 -2.69 13.47 -1.05
N ASP A 56 -2.60 14.43 -1.98
CA ASP A 56 -3.77 15.03 -2.64
C ASP A 56 -4.56 14.00 -3.46
N ARG A 57 -3.87 13.09 -4.16
CA ARG A 57 -4.50 12.02 -4.96
C ARG A 57 -4.67 10.68 -4.22
N ARG A 58 -4.41 10.63 -2.91
CA ARG A 58 -4.44 9.36 -2.14
C ARG A 58 -5.75 8.58 -2.27
N ARG A 59 -6.89 9.27 -2.40
CA ARG A 59 -8.20 8.61 -2.60
C ARG A 59 -8.29 7.91 -3.95
N GLU A 60 -7.74 8.53 -4.99
CA GLU A 60 -7.66 7.92 -6.31
C GLU A 60 -6.72 6.71 -6.30
N PHE A 61 -5.58 6.85 -5.64
CA PHE A 61 -4.65 5.74 -5.42
C PHE A 61 -5.34 4.55 -4.74
N LEU A 62 -6.03 4.78 -3.61
CA LEU A 62 -6.70 3.72 -2.85
C LEU A 62 -7.81 3.01 -3.64
N ARG A 63 -8.53 3.71 -4.54
CA ARG A 63 -9.55 3.08 -5.40
C ARG A 63 -8.98 2.02 -6.36
N ARG A 64 -7.68 2.09 -6.68
CA ARG A 64 -7.02 1.06 -7.51
C ARG A 64 -6.88 -0.28 -6.80
N LEU A 65 -7.05 -0.29 -5.47
CA LEU A 65 -6.89 -1.47 -4.63
C LEU A 65 -8.15 -2.35 -4.57
N GLY A 66 -9.28 -1.88 -5.10
CA GLY A 66 -10.58 -2.57 -5.07
C GLY A 66 -11.57 -1.87 -4.16
#